data_AF-A0A950PZG5-F1
#
_entry.id   AF-A0A950PZG5-F1
#
_cell.length_a   1.000
_cell.length_b   1.000
_cell.length_c   1.000
_cell.angle_alpha   90.00
_cell.angle_beta   90.00
_cell.angle_gamma   90.00
#
_symmetry.space_group_name_H-M   'P 1'
#
loop_
_entity.id
_entity.type
_entity.pdbx_description
1 polymer ?
#
loop_
_entity_poly.entity_id
_entity_poly.type
_entity_poly.pdbx_seq_one_letter_code
_entity_poly.pdbx_strand_id
1 'polypeptide(L)'
;MHRRRIRPPSAADVVRLIDTAAPDLAVALRVLVATGMRRGEVCGLRWRDVDLAESSIRIETSVVHGETGLIEKDTKTHAARRLSLDAGTVAVLRAHRHACGRRAVGAGVVLRPAAFVLSDCVDGADPWRPNRLTHAFARLRATLGLDDVRLHDLRHFQATELIAAGVDVRTVAGRLGHADPSVTLKVYAAFMQPADEAAARVIEGLLRSGSPTDDRADHGILETWQ
;
A
#
# COMPACT_ATOMS: atom_id res chain seq x y z
N MET A 1 -18.33 -7.71 -21.14
CA MET A 1 -17.72 -8.19 -19.88
C MET A 1 -17.99 -7.18 -18.78
N HIS A 2 -18.83 -7.51 -17.81
CA HIS A 2 -19.12 -6.62 -16.68
C HIS A 2 -17.88 -6.57 -15.76
N ARG A 3 -17.19 -5.43 -15.66
CA ARG A 3 -16.10 -5.26 -14.68
C ARG A 3 -16.73 -5.32 -13.30
N ARG A 4 -16.48 -6.40 -12.55
CA ARG A 4 -16.93 -6.55 -11.16
C ARG A 4 -16.42 -5.33 -10.37
N ARG A 5 -17.35 -4.64 -9.69
CA ARG A 5 -17.04 -3.45 -8.87
C ARG A 5 -16.00 -3.84 -7.82
N ILE A 6 -14.87 -3.13 -7.81
CA ILE A 6 -13.80 -3.34 -6.82
C ILE A 6 -14.38 -3.04 -5.45
N ARG A 7 -14.35 -4.03 -4.55
CA ARG A 7 -14.69 -3.89 -3.14
C ARG A 7 -13.44 -4.26 -2.34
N PRO A 8 -12.62 -3.28 -1.95
CA PRO A 8 -11.50 -3.55 -1.07
C PRO A 8 -12.04 -4.07 0.28
N PRO A 9 -11.28 -4.93 1.00
CA PRO A 9 -11.62 -5.33 2.36
C PRO A 9 -11.68 -4.13 3.30
N SER A 10 -12.41 -4.25 4.41
CA SER A 10 -12.40 -3.21 5.45
C SER A 10 -11.05 -3.15 6.17
N ALA A 11 -10.72 -2.02 6.80
CA ALA A 11 -9.53 -1.91 7.63
C ALA A 11 -9.53 -2.95 8.77
N ALA A 12 -10.69 -3.23 9.36
CA ALA A 12 -10.84 -4.26 10.40
C ALA A 12 -10.51 -5.67 9.87
N ASP A 13 -10.96 -6.02 8.66
CA ASP A 13 -10.64 -7.31 8.05
C ASP A 13 -9.16 -7.42 7.69
N VAL A 14 -8.53 -6.34 7.24
CA VAL A 14 -7.09 -6.29 6.98
C VAL A 14 -6.29 -6.52 8.26
N VAL A 15 -6.69 -5.90 9.37
CA VAL A 15 -6.08 -6.14 10.69
C VAL A 15 -6.25 -7.60 11.11
N ARG A 16 -7.48 -8.14 11.04
CA ARG A 16 -7.75 -9.56 11.35
C ARG A 16 -6.91 -10.52 10.52
N LEU A 17 -6.73 -10.24 9.22
CA LEU A 17 -5.88 -11.02 8.32
C LEU A 17 -4.41 -11.00 8.78
N ILE A 18 -3.87 -9.84 9.15
CA ILE A 18 -2.48 -9.72 9.60
C ILE A 18 -2.28 -10.43 10.94
N ASP A 19 -3.17 -10.22 11.90
CA ASP A 19 -3.04 -10.72 13.28
C ASP A 19 -3.24 -12.25 13.37
N THR A 20 -4.04 -12.83 12.48
CA THR A 20 -4.31 -14.29 12.46
C THR A 20 -3.31 -15.06 11.59
N ALA A 21 -2.58 -14.36 10.70
CA ALA A 21 -1.64 -15.01 9.79
C ALA A 21 -0.47 -15.66 10.52
N ALA A 22 0.02 -16.78 9.99
CA ALA A 22 1.31 -17.34 10.40
C ALA A 22 2.43 -16.28 10.21
N PRO A 23 3.51 -16.29 11.02
CA PRO A 23 4.45 -15.16 11.12
C PRO A 23 4.95 -14.61 9.78
N ASP A 24 5.49 -15.46 8.90
CA ASP A 24 6.01 -15.03 7.60
C ASP A 24 4.91 -14.52 6.66
N LEU A 25 3.70 -15.08 6.75
CA LEU A 25 2.54 -14.58 6.00
C LEU A 25 2.10 -13.23 6.54
N ALA A 26 2.08 -13.02 7.86
CA ALA A 26 1.75 -11.73 8.47
C ALA A 26 2.69 -10.62 7.97
N VAL A 27 4.00 -10.92 7.88
CA VAL A 27 5.00 -10.02 7.28
C VAL A 27 4.66 -9.71 5.83
N ALA A 28 4.35 -10.74 5.02
CA ALA A 28 3.99 -10.55 3.61
C ALA A 28 2.75 -9.65 3.44
N LEU A 29 1.71 -9.87 4.26
CA LEU A 29 0.48 -9.07 4.23
C LEU A 29 0.72 -7.63 4.70
N ARG A 30 1.50 -7.43 5.76
CA ARG A 30 1.91 -6.10 6.25
C ARG A 30 2.61 -5.31 5.16
N VAL A 31 3.59 -5.91 4.48
CA VAL A 31 4.33 -5.26 3.39
C VAL A 31 3.41 -4.94 2.22
N LEU A 32 2.56 -5.89 1.79
CA LEU A 32 1.60 -5.66 0.70
C LEU A 32 0.68 -4.47 0.98
N VAL A 33 0.14 -4.39 2.20
CA VAL A 33 -0.79 -3.32 2.61
C VAL A 33 -0.06 -1.97 2.74
N ALA A 34 1.15 -1.94 3.30
CA ALA A 34 1.89 -0.69 3.49
C ALA A 34 2.41 -0.08 2.18
N THR A 35 2.71 -0.93 1.18
CA THR A 35 3.43 -0.52 -0.03
C THR A 35 2.60 -0.58 -1.31
N GLY A 36 1.48 -1.32 -1.30
CA GLY A 36 0.70 -1.59 -2.50
C GLY A 36 1.46 -2.42 -3.55
N MET A 37 2.54 -3.11 -3.17
CA MET A 37 3.35 -3.93 -4.09
C MET A 37 2.51 -5.01 -4.79
N ARG A 38 2.92 -5.38 -6.00
CA ARG A 38 2.37 -6.56 -6.68
C ARG A 38 2.88 -7.82 -5.97
N ARG A 39 2.09 -8.89 -6.03
CA ARG A 39 2.44 -10.21 -5.46
C ARG A 39 3.85 -10.66 -5.82
N GLY A 40 4.24 -10.57 -7.10
CA GLY A 40 5.56 -10.97 -7.57
C GLY A 40 6.69 -10.07 -7.07
N GLU A 41 6.42 -8.77 -6.86
CA GLU A 41 7.40 -7.82 -6.30
C GLU A 41 7.67 -8.16 -4.83
N VAL A 42 6.65 -8.47 -4.03
CA VAL A 42 6.84 -8.86 -2.60
C VAL A 42 7.57 -10.20 -2.49
N CYS A 43 7.25 -11.17 -3.35
CA CYS A 43 7.97 -12.44 -3.40
C CYS A 43 9.44 -12.27 -3.84
N GLY A 44 9.74 -11.28 -4.68
CA GLY A 44 11.09 -11.01 -5.19
C GLY A 44 11.94 -10.11 -4.31
N LEU A 45 11.38 -9.58 -3.21
CA LEU A 45 12.07 -8.62 -2.34
C LEU A 45 13.24 -9.28 -1.60
N ARG A 46 14.43 -8.65 -1.67
CA ARG A 46 15.63 -9.09 -0.94
C ARG A 46 15.99 -8.14 0.20
N TRP A 47 16.75 -8.64 1.18
CA TRP A 47 17.19 -7.83 2.32
C TRP A 47 18.04 -6.62 1.93
N ARG A 48 18.84 -6.71 0.86
CA ARG A 48 19.62 -5.57 0.30
C ARG A 48 18.74 -4.43 -0.23
N ASP A 49 17.48 -4.72 -0.53
CA ASP A 49 16.52 -3.75 -1.06
C ASP A 49 15.67 -3.11 0.04
N VAL A 50 15.87 -3.54 1.29
CA VAL A 50 15.19 -3.01 2.48
C VAL A 50 16.16 -2.22 3.34
N ASP A 51 15.99 -0.90 3.34
CA ASP A 51 16.75 0.00 4.20
C ASP A 51 15.94 0.32 5.45
N LEU A 52 16.24 -0.38 6.54
CA LEU A 52 15.55 -0.23 7.83
C LEU A 52 16.02 1.00 8.63
N ALA A 53 17.11 1.65 8.23
CA ALA A 53 17.58 2.89 8.83
C ALA A 53 16.83 4.07 8.20
N GLU A 54 16.81 4.11 6.87
CA GLU A 54 16.11 5.14 6.09
C GLU A 54 14.62 4.83 5.89
N SER A 55 14.09 3.81 6.56
CA SER A 55 12.69 3.38 6.51
C SER A 55 12.14 3.30 5.08
N SER A 56 12.82 2.56 4.20
CA SER A 56 12.45 2.51 2.78
C SER A 56 12.72 1.16 2.11
N ILE A 57 11.97 0.90 1.04
CA ILE A 57 12.12 -0.28 0.18
C ILE A 57 12.38 0.16 -1.26
N ARG A 58 13.33 -0.50 -1.91
CA ARG A 58 13.53 -0.41 -3.36
C ARG A 58 12.89 -1.60 -4.06
N ILE A 59 12.19 -1.34 -5.16
CA ILE A 59 11.52 -2.39 -5.94
C ILE A 59 12.15 -2.42 -7.32
N GLU A 60 12.99 -3.41 -7.57
CA GLU A 60 13.75 -3.57 -8.82
C GLU A 60 13.34 -4.80 -9.63
N THR A 61 12.87 -5.84 -8.94
CA THR A 61 12.55 -7.13 -9.55
C THR A 61 11.14 -7.59 -9.16
N SER A 62 10.58 -8.43 -10.00
CA SER A 62 9.36 -9.17 -9.72
C SER A 62 9.58 -10.63 -10.09
N VAL A 63 9.22 -11.53 -9.17
CA VAL A 63 9.28 -12.96 -9.42
C VAL A 63 7.97 -13.40 -10.07
N VAL A 64 8.10 -14.05 -11.23
CA VAL A 64 6.98 -14.65 -11.96
C VAL A 64 7.22 -16.14 -12.19
N HIS A 65 6.15 -16.89 -12.46
CA HIS A 65 6.28 -18.26 -12.93
C HIS A 65 6.48 -18.25 -14.45
N GLY A 66 7.60 -18.78 -14.91
CA GLY A 66 7.86 -19.09 -16.32
C GLY A 66 7.74 -20.59 -16.59
N GLU A 67 8.01 -20.98 -17.82
CA GLU A 67 7.85 -22.37 -18.29
C GLU A 67 8.77 -23.36 -17.56
N THR A 68 9.96 -22.93 -17.15
CA THR A 68 10.99 -23.79 -16.52
C THR A 68 11.18 -23.50 -15.03
N GLY A 69 10.38 -22.63 -14.42
CA GLY A 69 10.51 -22.30 -13.00
C GLY A 69 10.24 -20.84 -12.68
N LEU A 70 10.85 -20.34 -11.60
CA LEU A 70 10.74 -18.93 -11.23
C LEU A 70 11.68 -18.10 -12.10
N ILE A 71 11.13 -17.05 -12.70
CA ILE A 71 11.89 -16.07 -13.48
C ILE A 71 11.84 -14.74 -12.75
N GLU A 72 13.00 -14.16 -12.49
CA GLU A 72 13.11 -12.75 -12.11
C GLU A 72 12.98 -11.89 -13.36
N LYS A 73 11.96 -11.03 -13.37
CA LYS A 73 11.82 -10.00 -14.40
C LYS A 73 12.25 -8.67 -13.82
N ASP A 74 13.19 -8.02 -14.50
CA ASP A 74 13.50 -6.61 -14.26
C ASP A 74 12.23 -5.79 -14.45
N THR A 75 12.00 -4.82 -13.57
CA THR A 75 10.88 -3.90 -13.71
C THR A 75 11.12 -2.83 -14.77
N LYS A 76 11.96 -3.07 -15.79
CA LYS A 76 12.27 -2.11 -16.88
C LYS A 76 11.03 -1.62 -17.64
N THR A 77 9.90 -2.33 -17.55
CA THR A 77 8.58 -1.90 -18.06
C THR A 77 7.61 -1.36 -16.99
N HIS A 78 7.96 -1.47 -15.69
CA HIS A 78 7.21 -0.98 -14.54
C HIS A 78 8.12 -0.27 -13.53
N ALA A 79 8.71 0.86 -13.93
CA ALA A 79 9.48 1.82 -13.12
C ALA A 79 9.99 1.30 -11.77
N ALA A 80 11.28 0.94 -11.73
CA ALA A 80 12.00 0.78 -10.47
C ALA A 80 11.72 1.98 -9.56
N ARG A 81 11.35 1.72 -8.31
CA ARG A 81 10.84 2.76 -7.40
C ARG A 81 11.26 2.53 -5.98
N ARG A 82 11.38 3.63 -5.23
CA ARG A 82 11.64 3.64 -3.79
C ARG A 82 10.39 4.06 -3.05
N LEU A 83 10.01 3.31 -2.02
CA LEU A 83 8.85 3.58 -1.19
C LEU A 83 9.29 3.81 0.25
N SER A 84 8.78 4.86 0.89
CA SER A 84 8.90 5.07 2.33
C SER A 84 7.96 4.13 3.10
N LEU A 85 8.42 3.67 4.25
CA LEU A 85 7.73 2.79 5.19
C LEU A 85 7.35 3.54 6.47
N ASP A 86 6.24 3.15 7.08
CA ASP A 86 5.88 3.55 8.44
C ASP A 86 6.75 2.81 9.48
N ALA A 87 6.86 3.40 10.67
CA ALA A 87 7.63 2.85 11.78
C ALA A 87 7.17 1.43 12.20
N GLY A 88 5.87 1.14 12.11
CA GLY A 88 5.34 -0.18 12.45
C GLY A 88 5.78 -1.25 11.45
N THR A 89 5.75 -0.94 10.16
CA THR A 89 6.24 -1.86 9.11
C THR A 89 7.75 -2.08 9.21
N VAL A 90 8.52 -1.04 9.55
CA VAL A 90 9.95 -1.17 9.86
C VAL A 90 10.19 -2.08 11.05
N ALA A 91 9.40 -1.94 12.12
CA ALA A 91 9.51 -2.81 13.31
C ALA A 91 9.22 -4.27 12.97
N VAL A 92 8.17 -4.55 12.19
CA VAL A 92 7.83 -5.90 11.72
C VAL A 92 8.95 -6.50 10.87
N LEU A 93 9.48 -5.75 9.90
CA LEU A 93 10.59 -6.21 9.05
C LEU A 93 11.87 -6.45 9.84
N ARG A 94 12.16 -5.62 10.85
CA ARG A 94 13.32 -5.79 11.73
C ARG A 94 13.18 -7.08 12.54
N ALA A 95 12.02 -7.31 13.17
CA ALA A 95 11.75 -8.53 13.93
C ALA A 95 11.85 -9.78 13.04
N HIS A 96 11.31 -9.71 11.82
CA HIS A 96 11.41 -10.77 10.82
C HIS A 96 12.87 -11.07 10.43
N ARG A 97 13.67 -10.03 10.15
CA ARG A 97 15.10 -10.18 9.84
C ARG A 97 15.87 -10.88 10.96
N HIS A 98 15.59 -10.52 12.21
CA HIS A 98 16.18 -11.19 13.37
C HIS A 98 15.73 -12.66 13.47
N ALA A 99 14.47 -12.97 13.23
CA ALA A 99 13.97 -14.35 13.25
C ALA A 99 14.63 -15.20 12.15
N CYS A 100 14.73 -14.68 10.92
CA CYS A 100 15.48 -15.33 9.84
C CYS A 100 16.96 -15.53 10.20
N GLY A 101 17.60 -14.52 10.79
CA GLY A 101 18.99 -14.60 11.24
C GLY A 101 19.21 -15.70 12.29
N ARG A 102 18.30 -15.83 13.26
CA ARG A 102 18.35 -16.92 14.25
C ARG A 102 18.20 -18.29 13.61
N ARG A 103 17.27 -18.44 12.65
CA ARG A 103 17.10 -19.69 11.89
C ARG A 103 18.35 -20.05 11.09
N ALA A 104 18.96 -19.08 10.42
CA ALA A 104 20.18 -19.27 9.65
C ALA A 104 21.34 -19.73 10.55
N VAL A 105 21.59 -19.03 11.66
CA VAL A 105 22.65 -19.40 12.64
C VAL A 105 22.40 -20.79 13.22
N GLY A 106 21.16 -21.11 13.60
CA GLY A 106 20.80 -22.43 14.12
C GLY A 106 21.03 -23.57 13.12
N ALA A 107 21.02 -23.27 11.82
CA ALA A 107 21.31 -24.22 10.74
C ALA A 107 22.77 -24.15 10.24
N GLY A 108 23.64 -23.36 10.88
CA GLY A 108 25.06 -23.22 10.49
C GLY A 108 25.28 -22.44 9.20
N VAL A 109 24.32 -21.62 8.77
CA VAL A 109 24.40 -20.81 7.54
C VAL A 109 24.28 -19.31 7.84
N VAL A 110 24.63 -18.48 6.85
CA VAL A 110 24.59 -17.02 6.98
C VAL A 110 23.45 -16.45 6.14
N LEU A 111 22.62 -15.61 6.76
CA LEU A 111 21.61 -14.83 6.04
C LEU A 111 22.29 -13.68 5.28
N ARG A 112 22.50 -13.88 3.98
CA ARG A 112 23.21 -12.91 3.13
C ARG A 112 22.32 -11.71 2.76
N PRO A 113 22.89 -10.54 2.41
CA PRO A 113 22.10 -9.39 1.93
C PRO A 113 21.25 -9.71 0.68
N ALA A 114 21.72 -10.62 -0.17
CA ALA A 114 20.98 -11.05 -1.36
C ALA A 114 19.84 -12.05 -1.07
N ALA A 115 19.70 -12.51 0.18
CA ALA A 115 18.65 -13.42 0.59
C ALA A 115 17.27 -12.76 0.45
N PHE A 116 16.28 -13.57 0.08
CA PHE A 116 14.90 -13.13 -0.05
C PHE A 116 14.27 -12.90 1.33
N VAL A 117 13.45 -11.86 1.42
CA VAL A 117 12.70 -11.52 2.65
C VAL A 117 11.68 -12.62 2.96
N LEU A 118 11.06 -13.20 1.92
CA LEU A 118 10.12 -14.31 2.03
C LEU A 118 10.74 -15.56 1.39
N SER A 119 11.12 -16.53 2.22
CA SER A 119 11.77 -17.77 1.79
C SER A 119 11.45 -18.91 2.75
N ASP A 120 11.30 -20.11 2.20
CA ASP A 120 11.28 -21.35 2.99
C ASP A 120 12.69 -21.88 3.29
N CYS A 121 13.70 -21.43 2.54
CA CYS A 121 15.09 -21.78 2.75
C CYS A 121 15.65 -20.96 3.93
N VAL A 122 16.35 -21.63 4.84
CA VAL A 122 16.88 -20.99 6.07
C VAL A 122 17.93 -19.92 5.78
N ASP A 123 18.66 -20.03 4.67
CA ASP A 123 19.60 -19.03 4.17
C ASP A 123 18.96 -17.97 3.26
N GLY A 124 17.67 -18.14 2.95
CA GLY A 124 16.89 -17.29 2.07
C GLY A 124 17.32 -17.34 0.61
N ALA A 125 17.93 -18.45 0.15
CA ALA A 125 18.41 -18.59 -1.23
C ALA A 125 17.29 -18.50 -2.28
N ASP A 126 16.13 -19.08 -2.00
CA ASP A 126 15.00 -19.13 -2.94
C ASP A 126 13.82 -18.28 -2.49
N PRO A 127 13.15 -17.55 -3.39
CA PRO A 127 11.97 -16.78 -3.02
C PRO A 127 10.76 -17.69 -2.82
N TRP A 128 9.80 -17.22 -2.03
CA TRP A 128 8.45 -17.78 -2.09
C TRP A 128 7.90 -17.70 -3.53
N ARG A 129 7.40 -18.83 -4.02
CA ARG A 129 6.65 -18.85 -5.28
C ARG A 129 5.39 -17.97 -5.15
N PRO A 130 5.02 -17.14 -6.13
CA PRO A 130 3.82 -16.31 -6.04
C PRO A 130 2.53 -17.10 -5.72
N ASN A 131 2.41 -18.33 -6.23
CA ASN A 131 1.27 -19.19 -5.92
C ASN A 131 1.29 -19.66 -4.46
N ARG A 132 2.46 -19.87 -3.84
CA ARG A 132 2.57 -20.19 -2.41
C ARG A 132 1.90 -19.13 -1.56
N LEU A 133 2.22 -17.86 -1.81
CA LEU A 133 1.60 -16.72 -1.12
C LEU A 133 0.09 -16.67 -1.37
N THR A 134 -0.34 -16.92 -2.61
CA THR A 134 -1.78 -16.95 -2.97
C THR A 134 -2.54 -18.04 -2.23
N HIS A 135 -2.00 -19.26 -2.16
CA HIS A 135 -2.63 -20.38 -1.47
C HIS A 135 -2.61 -20.21 0.05
N ALA A 136 -1.51 -19.68 0.61
CA ALA A 136 -1.44 -19.38 2.03
C ALA A 136 -2.50 -18.34 2.44
N PHE A 137 -2.65 -17.28 1.64
CA PHE A 137 -3.71 -16.29 1.83
C PHE A 137 -5.11 -16.89 1.65
N ALA A 138 -5.33 -17.73 0.62
CA ALA A 138 -6.61 -18.38 0.37
C ALA A 138 -7.08 -19.24 1.55
N ARG A 139 -6.17 -19.99 2.17
CA ARG A 139 -6.48 -20.77 3.38
C ARG A 139 -6.84 -19.87 4.55
N LEU A 140 -6.04 -18.83 4.80
CA LEU A 140 -6.28 -17.88 5.88
C LEU A 140 -7.64 -17.17 5.74
N ARG A 141 -7.95 -16.62 4.56
CA ARG A 141 -9.22 -15.91 4.36
C ARG A 141 -10.43 -16.82 4.55
N ALA A 142 -10.33 -18.09 4.16
CA ALA A 142 -11.41 -19.07 4.35
C ALA A 142 -11.66 -19.33 5.85
N THR A 143 -10.59 -19.42 6.66
CA THR A 143 -10.75 -19.56 8.13
C THR A 143 -11.38 -18.35 8.81
N LEU A 144 -11.36 -17.18 8.15
CA LEU A 144 -11.89 -15.93 8.67
C LEU A 144 -13.27 -15.57 8.11
N GLY A 145 -13.82 -16.40 7.21
CA GLY A 145 -15.08 -16.14 6.50
C GLY A 145 -14.98 -15.03 5.44
N LEU A 146 -13.78 -14.76 4.93
CA LEU A 146 -13.49 -13.66 3.99
C LEU A 146 -13.31 -14.18 2.56
N ASP A 147 -14.25 -15.02 2.08
CA ASP A 147 -14.05 -15.78 0.85
C ASP A 147 -14.03 -14.96 -0.44
N ASP A 148 -14.60 -13.77 -0.38
CA ASP A 148 -14.70 -12.82 -1.49
C ASP A 148 -13.47 -11.92 -1.64
N VAL A 149 -12.61 -11.85 -0.60
CA VAL A 149 -11.37 -11.06 -0.58
C VAL A 149 -10.25 -11.80 -1.30
N ARG A 150 -9.66 -11.17 -2.32
CA ARG A 150 -8.49 -11.69 -3.05
C ARG A 150 -7.23 -11.01 -2.55
N LEU A 151 -6.08 -11.66 -2.73
CA LEU A 151 -4.79 -11.07 -2.35
C LEU A 151 -4.54 -9.72 -3.04
N HIS A 152 -4.96 -9.58 -4.30
CA HIS A 152 -4.84 -8.32 -5.04
C HIS A 152 -5.71 -7.19 -4.46
N ASP A 153 -6.77 -7.53 -3.73
CA ASP A 153 -7.66 -6.53 -3.13
C ASP A 153 -6.97 -5.78 -1.98
N LEU A 154 -5.88 -6.31 -1.41
CA LEU A 154 -5.04 -5.57 -0.45
C LEU A 154 -4.33 -4.37 -1.10
N ARG A 155 -3.94 -4.49 -2.37
CA ARG A 155 -3.40 -3.37 -3.16
C ARG A 155 -4.50 -2.37 -3.50
N HIS A 156 -5.71 -2.86 -3.78
CA HIS A 156 -6.86 -1.97 -3.97
C HIS A 156 -7.18 -1.22 -2.68
N PHE A 157 -7.22 -1.90 -1.53
CA PHE A 157 -7.37 -1.30 -0.20
C PHE A 157 -6.37 -0.17 0.02
N GLN A 158 -5.06 -0.42 -0.14
CA GLN A 158 -4.06 0.63 0.01
C GLN A 158 -4.37 1.84 -0.88
N ALA A 159 -4.71 1.62 -2.15
CA ALA A 159 -4.95 2.72 -3.08
C ALA A 159 -6.20 3.51 -2.72
N THR A 160 -7.29 2.84 -2.37
CA THR A 160 -8.55 3.48 -2.00
C THR A 160 -8.44 4.26 -0.70
N GLU A 161 -7.78 3.70 0.32
CA GLU A 161 -7.58 4.39 1.60
C GLU A 161 -6.71 5.63 1.45
N LEU A 162 -5.62 5.58 0.66
CA LEU A 162 -4.80 6.77 0.42
C LEU A 162 -5.56 7.86 -0.34
N ILE A 163 -6.37 7.50 -1.34
CA ILE A 163 -7.18 8.47 -2.09
C ILE A 163 -8.26 9.07 -1.19
N ALA A 164 -8.94 8.26 -0.38
CA ALA A 164 -9.94 8.72 0.57
C ALA A 164 -9.33 9.65 1.63
N ALA A 165 -8.08 9.42 2.02
CA ALA A 165 -7.30 10.28 2.91
C ALA A 165 -6.77 11.57 2.22
N GLY A 166 -7.09 11.80 0.94
CA GLY A 166 -6.70 13.01 0.21
C GLY A 166 -5.27 13.00 -0.34
N VAL A 167 -4.58 11.85 -0.36
CA VAL A 167 -3.27 11.75 -1.00
C VAL A 167 -3.41 11.91 -2.50
N ASP A 168 -2.53 12.72 -3.10
CA ASP A 168 -2.62 13.00 -4.52
C ASP A 168 -2.45 11.73 -5.38
N VAL A 169 -3.25 11.65 -6.44
CA VAL A 169 -3.35 10.45 -7.29
C VAL A 169 -2.03 10.10 -7.96
N ARG A 170 -1.18 11.10 -8.23
CA ARG A 170 0.14 10.88 -8.85
C ARG A 170 1.08 10.19 -7.87
N THR A 171 1.08 10.58 -6.59
CA THR A 171 1.80 9.89 -5.52
C THR A 171 1.28 8.47 -5.35
N VAL A 172 -0.04 8.26 -5.30
CA VAL A 172 -0.63 6.91 -5.23
C VAL A 172 -0.21 6.06 -6.44
N ALA A 173 -0.30 6.61 -7.65
CA ALA A 173 0.13 5.93 -8.88
C ALA A 173 1.63 5.58 -8.86
N GLY A 174 2.47 6.50 -8.37
CA GLY A 174 3.89 6.30 -8.16
C GLY A 174 4.18 5.15 -7.21
N ARG A 175 3.49 5.09 -6.06
CA ARG A 175 3.61 3.97 -5.10
C ARG A 175 3.24 2.63 -5.74
N LEU A 176 2.18 2.62 -6.53
CA LEU A 176 1.69 1.44 -7.25
C LEU A 176 2.60 1.04 -8.43
N GLY A 177 3.52 1.90 -8.89
CA GLY A 177 4.35 1.66 -10.06
C GLY A 177 3.52 1.63 -11.35
N HIS A 178 2.57 2.56 -11.48
CA HIS A 178 1.86 2.84 -12.74
C HIS A 178 2.62 3.92 -13.51
N ALA A 179 3.10 3.61 -14.71
CA ALA A 179 3.77 4.58 -15.58
C ALA A 179 2.81 5.71 -16.02
N ASP A 180 1.54 5.37 -16.21
CA ASP A 180 0.47 6.32 -16.49
C ASP A 180 -0.49 6.42 -15.28
N PRO A 181 -0.54 7.58 -14.59
CA PRO A 181 -1.48 7.83 -13.50
C PRO A 181 -2.96 7.69 -13.91
N SER A 182 -3.29 7.80 -15.20
CA SER A 182 -4.66 7.60 -15.71
C SER A 182 -5.20 6.21 -15.38
N VAL A 183 -4.33 5.20 -15.24
CA VAL A 183 -4.73 3.86 -14.80
C VAL A 183 -5.29 3.91 -13.38
N THR A 184 -4.61 4.60 -12.46
CA THR A 184 -5.07 4.79 -11.08
C THR A 184 -6.38 5.57 -11.06
N LEU A 185 -6.45 6.67 -11.82
CA LEU A 185 -7.66 7.49 -11.91
C LEU A 185 -8.86 6.68 -12.41
N LYS A 186 -8.70 5.92 -13.50
CA LYS A 186 -9.76 5.07 -14.08
C LYS A 186 -10.24 3.98 -13.12
N VAL A 187 -9.33 3.43 -12.32
CA VAL A 187 -9.65 2.31 -11.42
C VAL A 187 -10.31 2.80 -10.13
N TYR A 188 -9.95 3.98 -9.63
CA TYR A 188 -10.36 4.46 -8.31
C TYR A 188 -11.19 5.75 -8.31
N ALA A 189 -11.63 6.24 -9.48
CA ALA A 189 -12.46 7.44 -9.59
C ALA A 189 -13.68 7.45 -8.65
N ALA A 190 -14.31 6.29 -8.44
CA ALA A 190 -15.47 6.18 -7.55
C ALA A 190 -15.18 6.51 -6.08
N PHE A 191 -13.92 6.51 -5.66
CA PHE A 191 -13.49 6.78 -4.28
C PHE A 191 -13.07 8.25 -4.07
N MET A 192 -13.30 9.12 -5.05
CA MET A 192 -12.96 10.55 -4.98
C MET A 192 -14.08 11.42 -4.41
N GLN A 193 -15.25 10.87 -4.07
CA GLN A 193 -16.35 11.65 -3.48
C GLN A 193 -15.96 12.45 -2.24
N PRO A 194 -15.20 11.90 -1.26
CA PRO A 194 -14.75 12.70 -0.11
C PRO A 194 -13.87 13.89 -0.51
N ALA A 195 -13.06 13.73 -1.57
CA ALA A 195 -12.23 14.81 -2.10
C ALA A 195 -13.07 15.87 -2.82
N ASP A 196 -14.14 15.47 -3.52
CA ASP A 196 -15.11 16.37 -4.14
C ASP A 196 -15.86 17.19 -3.09
N GLU A 197 -16.33 16.56 -2.00
CA GLU A 197 -16.95 17.26 -0.87
C GLU A 197 -15.99 18.26 -0.21
N ALA A 198 -14.71 17.89 -0.07
CA ALA A 198 -13.68 18.81 0.42
C ALA A 198 -13.47 19.99 -0.53
N ALA A 199 -13.46 19.76 -1.85
CA ALA A 199 -13.36 20.81 -2.86
C ALA A 199 -14.56 21.76 -2.80
N ALA A 200 -15.78 21.24 -2.63
CA ALA A 200 -16.98 22.05 -2.47
C ALA A 200 -16.88 22.97 -1.24
N ARG A 201 -16.40 22.46 -0.10
CA ARG A 201 -16.19 23.27 1.12
C ARG A 201 -15.15 24.38 0.94
N VAL A 202 -14.10 24.16 0.14
CA VAL A 202 -13.10 25.19 -0.16
C VAL A 202 -13.74 26.35 -0.95
N ILE A 203 -14.53 26.04 -1.97
CA ILE A 203 -15.23 27.06 -2.76
C ILE A 203 -16.23 27.84 -1.90
N GLU A 204 -16.98 27.16 -1.04
CA GLU A 204 -17.88 27.81 -0.08
C GLU A 204 -17.12 28.81 0.82
N GLY A 205 -15.98 28.40 1.38
CA GLY A 205 -15.15 29.26 2.23
C GLY A 205 -14.68 30.52 1.49
N LEU A 206 -14.20 30.37 0.25
CA LEU A 206 -13.78 31.49 -0.58
C LEU A 206 -14.92 32.48 -0.86
N LEU A 207 -16.09 31.98 -1.24
CA LEU A 207 -17.28 32.82 -1.53
C LEU A 207 -17.78 33.57 -0.28
N ARG A 208 -17.70 32.95 0.90
CA ARG A 208 -18.03 33.60 2.18
C ARG A 208 -17.01 34.67 2.56
N SER A 209 -15.71 34.42 2.33
CA SER A 209 -14.64 35.38 2.64
C SER A 209 -14.53 36.55 1.66
N GLY A 210 -15.05 36.38 0.44
CA GLY A 210 -15.11 37.43 -0.60
C GLY A 210 -16.42 38.21 -0.62
N SER A 211 -17.38 37.87 0.24
CA SER A 211 -18.59 38.68 0.43
C SER A 211 -18.21 39.91 1.27
N PRO A 212 -18.40 41.14 0.75
CA PRO A 212 -18.25 42.33 1.59
C PRO A 212 -19.21 42.16 2.76
N THR A 213 -18.69 42.13 3.98
CA THR A 213 -19.51 42.44 5.15
C THR A 213 -20.14 43.79 4.87
N ASP A 214 -21.46 43.78 4.73
CA ASP A 214 -22.31 44.95 4.58
C ASP A 214 -22.14 45.82 5.82
N ASP A 215 -21.15 46.72 5.77
CA ASP A 215 -20.88 47.74 6.77
C ASP A 215 -21.85 48.92 6.57
N ARG A 216 -23.15 48.60 6.52
CA ARG A 216 -24.25 49.56 6.54
C ARG A 216 -25.11 49.36 7.78
N ALA A 217 -24.48 49.52 8.94
CA ALA A 217 -25.19 49.93 10.14
C ALA A 217 -25.26 51.47 10.17
N ASP A 218 -26.29 51.96 9.48
CA ASP A 218 -27.17 53.05 9.92
C ASP A 218 -26.77 53.77 11.23
N HIS A 219 -26.12 54.93 11.14
CA HIS A 219 -26.09 55.94 12.21
C HIS A 219 -26.25 57.36 11.65
N GLY A 220 -27.51 57.80 11.64
CA GLY A 220 -27.85 59.13 12.16
C GLY A 220 -27.82 60.29 11.16
N ILE A 221 -28.88 60.40 10.34
CA ILE A 221 -29.37 61.72 9.93
C ILE A 221 -29.94 62.38 11.19
N LEU A 222 -29.23 63.36 11.75
CA LEU A 222 -29.82 64.38 12.61
C LEU A 222 -29.59 65.74 11.94
N GLU A 223 -30.61 66.17 11.20
CA GLU A 223 -30.91 67.57 10.98
C GLU A 223 -31.14 68.23 12.35
N THR A 224 -30.36 69.26 12.69
CA THR A 224 -30.83 70.31 13.61
C THR A 224 -30.33 71.66 13.11
N TRP A 225 -31.31 72.54 12.88
CA TRP A 225 -31.17 73.95 12.61
C TRP A 225 -30.83 74.69 13.90
N GLN A 226 -29.72 75.44 13.92
CA GLN A 226 -29.60 76.81 14.45
C GLN A 226 -28.20 77.37 14.19
#